data_AF-A0A1I0IPH1-F1
#
_entry.id   AF-A0A1I0IPH1-F1
#
_cell.length_a   1.000
_cell.length_b   1.000
_cell.length_c   1.000
_cell.angle_alpha   90.00
_cell.angle_beta   90.00
_cell.angle_gamma   90.00
#
_symmetry.space_group_name_H-M   'P 1'
#
loop_
_entity.id
_entity.type
_entity.pdbx_description
1 polymer ?
#
loop_
_entity_poly.entity_id
_entity_poly.type
_entity_poly.pdbx_seq_one_letter_code
_entity_poly.pdbx_strand_id
1 'polypeptide(L)'
;TRKCHDAIADRGAHAVIPPRKNAKPWKTITAGAVARNEALRAVKYLGRALWRRWSGYHRRSRVETKMHCVKLLGQRLMARDFDRQVAEL
;
A
#
# COMPACT_ATOMS: atom_id res chain seq x y z
N THR A 1 -11.67 -2.65 -0.63
CA THR A 1 -10.86 -1.51 -0.16
C THR A 1 -11.22 -1.09 1.25
N ARG A 2 -12.50 -0.85 1.61
CA ARG A 2 -12.87 -0.44 3.00
C ARG A 2 -12.45 -1.47 4.06
N LYS A 3 -12.85 -2.73 3.88
CA LYS A 3 -12.39 -3.86 4.71
C LYS A 3 -10.86 -3.97 4.84
N CYS A 4 -10.10 -3.61 3.80
CA CYS A 4 -8.64 -3.61 3.87
C CYS A 4 -8.11 -2.49 4.76
N HIS A 5 -8.70 -1.29 4.68
CA HIS A 5 -8.33 -0.18 5.57
C HIS A 5 -8.72 -0.47 7.01
N ASP A 6 -9.89 -1.08 7.24
CA ASP A 6 -10.33 -1.48 8.57
C ASP A 6 -9.39 -2.56 9.13
N ALA A 7 -9.07 -3.60 8.36
CA ALA A 7 -8.14 -4.65 8.78
C ALA A 7 -6.69 -4.16 9.02
N ILE A 8 -6.27 -3.07 8.37
CA ILE A 8 -4.98 -2.41 8.65
C ILE A 8 -5.07 -1.63 9.97
N ALA A 9 -6.18 -0.91 10.19
CA ALA A 9 -6.44 -0.18 11.41
C ALA A 9 -6.57 -1.12 12.63
N ASP A 10 -7.24 -2.26 12.47
CA ASP A 10 -7.36 -3.30 13.52
C ASP A 10 -5.99 -3.85 13.95
N ARG A 11 -5.01 -3.83 13.04
CA ARG A 11 -3.62 -4.23 13.32
C ARG A 11 -2.77 -3.10 13.88
N GLY A 12 -3.35 -1.93 14.15
CA GLY A 12 -2.62 -0.73 14.58
C GLY A 12 -1.61 -0.20 13.56
N ALA A 13 -1.71 -0.63 12.30
CA ALA A 13 -0.75 -0.28 11.26
C ALA A 13 -1.19 0.99 10.49
N HIS A 14 -0.22 1.77 10.02
CA HIS A 14 -0.51 2.96 9.23
C HIS A 14 -0.73 2.63 7.75
N ALA A 15 -1.87 3.03 7.20
CA ALA A 15 -2.24 2.75 5.82
C ALA A 15 -1.59 3.73 4.83
N VAL A 16 -0.34 3.50 4.44
CA VAL A 16 0.35 4.24 3.36
C VAL A 16 -0.15 3.74 1.98
N ILE A 17 -1.37 4.11 1.63
CA ILE A 17 -2.02 3.74 0.36
C ILE A 17 -2.45 5.01 -0.36
N PRO A 18 -1.89 5.32 -1.55
CA PRO A 18 -2.19 6.55 -2.25
C PRO A 18 -3.64 6.54 -2.75
N PRO A 19 -4.45 7.55 -2.41
CA PRO A 19 -5.81 7.62 -2.93
C PRO A 19 -5.83 7.80 -4.46
N ARG A 20 -6.95 7.40 -5.07
CA ARG A 20 -7.23 7.60 -6.50
C ARG A 20 -7.53 9.08 -6.77
N LYS A 21 -7.26 9.57 -7.98
CA LYS A 21 -7.43 10.98 -8.39
C LYS A 21 -8.83 11.52 -8.08
N ASN A 22 -9.88 10.74 -8.37
CA ASN A 22 -11.28 11.15 -8.20
C ASN A 22 -11.92 10.51 -6.96
N ALA A 23 -11.13 10.15 -5.94
CA ALA A 23 -11.65 9.51 -4.76
C ALA A 23 -12.47 10.50 -3.91
N LYS A 24 -13.69 10.10 -3.56
CA LYS A 24 -14.57 10.85 -2.66
C LYS A 24 -14.36 10.38 -1.20
N PRO A 25 -14.57 11.26 -0.21
CA PRO A 25 -14.56 10.87 1.19
C PRO A 25 -15.60 9.79 1.48
N TRP A 26 -15.28 8.85 2.35
CA TRP A 26 -16.26 7.91 2.87
C TRP A 26 -17.05 8.54 4.02
N LYS A 27 -18.38 8.38 4.00
CA LYS A 27 -19.27 8.89 5.05
C LYS A 27 -19.21 8.06 6.35
N THR A 28 -18.80 6.80 6.26
CA THR A 28 -18.69 5.90 7.42
C THR A 28 -17.54 6.33 8.34
N ILE A 29 -17.76 6.26 9.65
CA ILE A 29 -16.79 6.66 10.69
C ILE A 29 -16.10 5.39 11.24
N THR A 30 -15.43 4.61 10.40
CA THR A 30 -14.50 3.58 10.88
C THR A 30 -13.08 4.16 10.95
N ALA A 31 -12.22 3.61 11.82
CA ALA A 31 -10.82 4.04 11.90
C ALA A 31 -10.11 3.99 10.54
N GLY A 32 -10.37 2.93 9.75
CA GLY A 32 -9.86 2.81 8.38
C GLY A 32 -10.39 3.88 7.43
N ALA A 33 -11.65 4.30 7.58
CA ALA A 33 -12.24 5.37 6.79
C ALA A 33 -11.69 6.75 7.17
N VAL A 34 -11.47 7.01 8.47
CA VAL A 34 -10.86 8.25 8.96
C VAL A 34 -9.45 8.41 8.40
N ALA A 35 -8.59 7.39 8.58
CA ALA A 35 -7.21 7.42 8.08
C ALA A 35 -7.13 7.63 6.55
N ARG A 36 -8.02 6.98 5.79
CA ARG A 36 -8.10 7.19 4.34
C ARG A 36 -8.57 8.60 3.97
N ASN A 37 -9.58 9.12 4.67
CA ASN A 37 -10.11 10.46 4.41
C ASN A 37 -9.07 11.54 4.75
N GLU A 38 -8.25 11.34 5.77
CA GLU A 38 -7.09 12.20 6.05
C GLU A 38 -6.07 12.17 4.92
N ALA A 39 -5.72 10.98 4.41
CA ALA A 39 -4.86 10.86 3.23
C ALA A 39 -5.44 11.58 2.01
N LEU A 40 -6.76 11.54 1.81
CA LEU A 40 -7.45 12.31 0.75
C LEU A 40 -7.30 13.82 0.93
N ARG A 41 -7.49 14.32 2.16
CA ARG A 41 -7.32 15.74 2.49
C ARG A 41 -5.87 16.18 2.28
N ALA A 42 -4.91 15.40 2.76
CA ALA A 42 -3.49 15.69 2.59
C ALA A 42 -3.07 15.70 1.12
N VAL A 43 -3.55 14.76 0.30
CA VAL A 43 -3.29 14.76 -1.15
C VAL A 43 -3.92 15.97 -1.84
N LYS A 44 -5.12 16.40 -1.43
CA LYS A 44 -5.77 17.59 -1.99
C LYS A 44 -5.02 18.88 -1.64
N TYR A 45 -4.47 18.96 -0.43
CA TYR A 45 -3.73 20.12 0.06
C TYR A 45 -2.30 20.19 -0.50
N LEU A 46 -1.54 19.10 -0.43
CA LEU A 46 -0.12 19.06 -0.78
C LEU A 46 0.15 18.71 -2.24
N GLY A 47 -0.83 18.12 -2.92
CA GLY A 47 -0.63 17.46 -4.21
C GLY A 47 -0.08 16.03 -4.08
N ARG A 48 -0.42 15.19 -5.06
CA ARG A 48 -0.17 13.74 -5.01
C ARG A 48 1.32 13.38 -5.05
N ALA A 49 2.13 14.14 -5.78
CA ALA A 49 3.57 13.88 -5.90
C ALA A 49 4.28 14.11 -4.55
N LEU A 50 3.99 15.24 -3.91
CA LEU A 50 4.55 15.60 -2.61
C LEU A 50 4.09 14.62 -1.53
N TRP A 51 2.79 14.30 -1.49
CA TRP A 51 2.25 13.32 -0.55
C TRP A 51 2.94 11.95 -0.68
N ARG A 52 3.22 11.46 -1.90
CA ARG A 52 3.91 10.16 -2.10
C ARG A 52 5.34 10.15 -1.56
N ARG A 53 6.02 11.31 -1.58
CA ARG A 53 7.36 11.47 -1.01
C ARG A 53 7.29 11.54 0.51
N TRP A 54 6.41 12.38 1.05
CA TRP A 54 6.25 12.60 2.50
C TRP A 54 5.72 11.37 3.24
N SER A 55 4.71 10.68 2.69
CA SER A 55 4.12 9.47 3.31
C SER A 55 5.03 8.24 3.26
N GLY A 56 6.21 8.32 2.65
CA GLY A 56 7.10 7.18 2.48
C GLY A 56 6.61 6.13 1.47
N TYR A 57 5.53 6.42 0.72
CA TYR A 57 5.00 5.50 -0.31
C TYR A 57 6.06 5.07 -1.33
N HIS A 58 7.05 5.92 -1.62
CA HIS A 58 8.15 5.56 -2.51
C HIS A 58 8.90 4.29 -2.08
N ARG A 59 9.13 4.08 -0.77
CA ARG A 59 9.79 2.86 -0.26
C ARG A 59 8.94 1.62 -0.55
N ARG A 60 7.63 1.70 -0.31
CA ARG A 60 6.67 0.62 -0.61
C ARG A 60 6.65 0.30 -2.10
N SER A 61 6.62 1.32 -2.95
CA SER A 61 6.66 1.15 -4.42
C SER A 61 7.91 0.39 -4.88
N ARG A 62 9.09 0.64 -4.28
CA ARG A 62 10.33 -0.08 -4.63
C ARG A 62 10.25 -1.57 -4.25
N VAL A 63 9.69 -1.87 -3.07
CA VAL A 63 9.46 -3.26 -2.63
C VAL A 63 8.48 -3.95 -3.58
N GLU A 64 7.37 -3.29 -3.94
CA GLU A 64 6.39 -3.84 -4.90
C GLU A 64 7.03 -4.13 -6.27
N THR A 65 7.87 -3.23 -6.79
CA THR A 65 8.63 -3.45 -8.02
C THR A 65 9.60 -4.63 -7.89
N LYS A 66 10.35 -4.73 -6.79
CA LYS A 66 11.27 -5.87 -6.57
C LYS A 66 10.51 -7.20 -6.47
N MET A 67 9.36 -7.22 -5.79
CA MET A 67 8.48 -8.38 -5.74
C MET A 67 7.90 -8.73 -7.12
N HIS A 68 7.63 -7.74 -7.97
CA HIS A 68 7.22 -8.01 -9.36
C HIS A 68 8.33 -8.69 -10.16
N CYS A 69 9.59 -8.24 -10.04
CA CYS A 69 10.74 -8.92 -10.64
C CYS A 69 10.86 -10.37 -10.16
N VAL A 70 10.71 -10.62 -8.86
CA VAL A 70 10.71 -11.98 -8.30
C VAL A 70 9.59 -12.83 -8.89
N LYS A 71 8.38 -12.27 -9.05
CA LYS A 71 7.26 -12.98 -9.69
C LYS A 71 7.52 -13.32 -11.16
N LEU A 72 8.28 -12.50 -11.90
CA LEU A 72 8.64 -12.79 -13.29
C LEU A 72 9.64 -13.95 -13.40
N LEU A 73 10.48 -14.17 -12.38
CA LEU A 73 11.29 -15.39 -12.27
C LEU A 73 10.44 -16.64 -11.98
N GLY A 74 9.21 -16.42 -11.48
CA GLY A 74 8.24 -17.42 -11.02
C GLY A 74 7.46 -18.22 -12.07
N GLN A 75 7.82 -18.21 -13.36
CA GLN A 75 7.56 -19.43 -14.14
C GLN A 75 8.44 -20.61 -13.69
N ARG A 76 9.49 -20.35 -12.86
CA ARG A 76 10.43 -21.37 -12.36
C ARG A 76 10.55 -21.50 -10.84
N LEU A 77 9.95 -20.61 -10.04
CA LEU A 77 10.02 -20.65 -8.57
C LEU A 77 8.73 -21.23 -7.98
N MET A 78 8.82 -22.37 -7.29
CA MET A 78 7.68 -23.12 -6.75
C MET A 78 7.52 -22.92 -5.24
N ALA A 79 8.61 -22.64 -4.51
CA ALA A 79 8.56 -22.39 -3.07
C ALA A 79 7.80 -21.10 -2.73
N ARG A 80 7.00 -21.15 -1.66
CA ARG A 80 6.26 -19.98 -1.12
C ARG A 80 7.02 -19.23 -0.01
N ASP A 81 8.07 -19.85 0.54
CA ASP A 81 8.95 -19.27 1.55
C ASP A 81 10.21 -18.68 0.92
N PHE A 82 10.61 -17.49 1.37
CA PHE A 82 11.73 -16.73 0.78
C PHE A 82 13.07 -17.47 0.92
N ASP A 83 13.37 -18.02 2.09
CA ASP A 83 14.62 -18.75 2.32
C ASP A 83 14.73 -19.99 1.42
N ARG A 84 13.60 -20.62 1.10
CA ARG A 84 13.54 -21.78 0.20
C ARG A 84 13.60 -21.38 -1.27
N GLN A 85 13.10 -20.19 -1.63
CA GLN A 85 13.24 -19.64 -2.97
C GLN A 85 14.69 -19.33 -3.35
N VAL A 86 15.54 -18.93 -2.39
CA VAL A 86 16.97 -18.67 -2.65
C VAL A 86 17.70 -19.93 -3.12
N ALA A 87 17.27 -21.11 -2.67
CA ALA A 87 17.86 -22.39 -3.05
C ALA A 87 17.35 -22.94 -4.40
N GLU A 88 16.27 -22.38 -4.95
CA GLU A 88 15.74 -22.74 -6.27
C GLU A 88 16.38 -21.92 -7.42
N LEU A 89 17.23 -20.94 -7.10
CA LEU A 89 17.89 -20.04 -8.05
C LEU A 89 19.25 -20.56 -8.50
#